data_AF-A0A1T0CGS4-F1
#
_entry.id   AF-A0A1T0CGS4-F1
#
_cell.length_a   1.000
_cell.length_b   1.000
_cell.length_c   1.000
_cell.angle_alpha   90.00
_cell.angle_beta   90.00
_cell.angle_gamma   90.00
#
_symmetry.space_group_name_H-M   'P 1'
#
loop_
_entity.id
_entity.type
_entity.pdbx_description
1 polymer ?
#
loop_
_entity_poly.entity_id
_entity_poly.type
_entity_poly.pdbx_seq_one_letter_code
_entity_poly.pdbx_strand_id
1 'polypeptide(L)'
;MTSLAIKPKDPEKTDFENPEWTEDMFANATRLQGLPTSLQTKLGNPPKAKPKQAITVRYDSDIIDRFRATGKGWQTRMNDALREYLDTHAF
;
A
#
# COMPACT_ATOMS: atom_id res chain seq x y z
N MET A 1 17.96 15.42 1.07
CA MET A 1 17.11 14.24 0.84
C MET A 1 15.73 14.73 0.42
N THR A 2 15.50 14.88 -0.88
CA THR A 2 14.26 15.49 -1.39
C THR A 2 13.20 14.41 -1.56
N SER A 3 12.19 14.45 -0.70
CA SER A 3 11.01 13.57 -0.78
C SER A 3 10.20 13.94 -2.01
N LEU A 4 10.10 13.05 -2.99
CA LEU A 4 9.27 13.24 -4.17
C LEU A 4 7.80 13.00 -3.76
N ALA A 5 7.02 14.08 -3.69
CA ALA A 5 5.59 14.00 -3.40
C ALA A 5 4.90 13.14 -4.48
N ILE A 6 4.32 12.00 -4.08
CA ILE A 6 3.52 11.17 -4.96
C ILE A 6 2.22 11.92 -5.22
N LYS A 7 2.06 12.44 -6.45
CA LYS A 7 0.81 13.08 -6.89
C LYS A 7 -0.35 12.09 -6.69
N PRO A 8 -1.47 12.49 -6.06
CA PRO A 8 -2.61 11.60 -5.91
C PRO A 8 -3.08 11.15 -7.29
N LYS A 9 -3.19 9.83 -7.47
CA LYS A 9 -3.69 9.25 -8.72
C LYS A 9 -5.17 9.60 -8.80
N ASP A 10 -5.56 10.29 -9.87
CA ASP A 10 -6.95 10.57 -10.19
C ASP A 10 -7.67 9.23 -10.42
N PRO A 11 -8.63 8.84 -9.57
CA PRO A 11 -9.27 7.53 -9.64
C PRO A 11 -10.21 7.39 -10.84
N GLU A 12 -10.59 8.48 -11.51
CA GLU A 12 -11.54 8.47 -12.64
C GLU A 12 -10.86 8.59 -14.01
N LYS A 13 -9.52 8.65 -14.05
CA LYS A 13 -8.75 8.70 -15.31
C LYS A 13 -8.62 7.31 -15.95
N THR A 14 -9.72 6.83 -16.51
CA THR A 14 -9.69 5.77 -17.51
C THR A 14 -9.27 6.38 -18.84
N ASP A 15 -8.20 5.87 -19.44
CA ASP A 15 -7.78 6.27 -20.78
C ASP A 15 -8.57 5.46 -21.82
N PHE A 16 -9.62 6.07 -22.37
CA PHE A 16 -10.50 5.42 -23.36
C PHE A 16 -9.83 5.25 -24.74
N GLU A 17 -8.72 5.96 -25.00
CA GLU A 17 -7.94 5.82 -26.24
C GLU A 17 -6.92 4.68 -26.15
N ASN A 18 -6.76 4.04 -24.98
CA ASN A 18 -5.88 2.89 -24.84
C ASN A 18 -6.49 1.67 -25.54
N PRO A 19 -5.88 1.16 -26.63
CA PRO A 19 -6.44 0.03 -27.35
C PRO A 19 -6.44 -1.24 -26.48
N GLU A 20 -7.38 -2.13 -26.78
CA GLU A 20 -7.41 -3.47 -26.19
C GLU A 20 -6.14 -4.24 -26.56
N TRP A 21 -5.65 -5.03 -25.62
CA TRP A 21 -4.47 -5.88 -25.86
C TRP A 21 -4.82 -7.03 -26.81
N THR A 22 -4.06 -7.16 -27.89
CA THR A 22 -4.20 -8.28 -28.83
C THR A 22 -3.43 -9.52 -28.36
N GLU A 23 -3.79 -10.69 -28.88
CA GLU A 23 -3.11 -11.96 -28.56
C GLU A 23 -1.60 -11.91 -28.91
N ASP A 24 -1.25 -11.29 -30.04
CA ASP A 24 0.16 -11.12 -30.45
C ASP A 24 0.94 -10.24 -29.47
N MET A 25 0.28 -9.23 -28.86
CA MET A 25 0.91 -8.40 -27.82
C MET A 25 1.19 -9.20 -26.55
N PHE A 26 0.27 -10.09 -26.16
CA PHE A 26 0.49 -11.01 -25.05
C PHE A 26 1.61 -12.01 -25.35
N ALA A 27 1.66 -12.56 -26.57
CA ALA A 27 2.69 -13.50 -26.98
C ALA A 27 4.11 -12.88 -26.93
N ASN A 28 4.22 -11.58 -27.20
CA ASN A 28 5.49 -10.83 -27.15
C ASN A 28 5.79 -10.19 -25.78
N ALA A 29 4.90 -10.34 -24.79
CA ALA A 29 5.06 -9.72 -23.49
C ALA A 29 6.24 -10.34 -22.72
N THR A 30 7.07 -9.49 -22.11
CA THR A 30 8.21 -9.92 -21.29
C THR A 30 7.84 -9.97 -19.82
N ARG A 31 8.11 -11.09 -19.15
CA ARG A 31 7.99 -11.19 -17.68
C ARG A 31 9.03 -10.29 -17.02
N LEU A 32 8.74 -9.82 -15.80
CA LEU A 32 9.69 -9.02 -15.00
C LEU A 32 11.09 -9.63 -14.94
N GLN A 33 11.18 -10.95 -14.78
CA GLN A 33 12.43 -11.71 -14.70
C GLN A 33 13.27 -11.68 -16.00
N GLY A 34 12.63 -11.44 -17.15
CA GLY A 34 13.29 -11.33 -18.46
C GLY A 34 13.80 -9.92 -18.79
N LEU A 35 13.50 -8.91 -17.95
CA LEU A 35 14.01 -7.55 -18.14
C LEU A 35 15.44 -7.41 -17.60
N PRO A 36 16.23 -6.43 -18.07
CA PRO A 36 17.50 -6.08 -17.45
C PRO A 36 17.37 -5.75 -15.95
N THR A 37 18.36 -6.13 -15.13
CA THR A 37 18.35 -5.92 -13.66
C THR A 37 18.16 -4.46 -13.24
N SER A 38 18.64 -3.52 -14.05
CA SER A 38 18.46 -2.08 -13.83
C SER A 38 17.00 -1.63 -13.92
N LEU A 39 16.17 -2.34 -14.68
CA LEU A 39 14.72 -2.10 -14.75
C LEU A 39 13.98 -2.92 -13.69
N GLN A 40 14.41 -4.14 -13.41
CA GLN A 40 13.80 -4.98 -12.35
C GLN A 40 13.80 -4.28 -10.99
N THR A 41 14.88 -3.57 -10.64
CA THR A 41 15.01 -2.85 -9.37
C THR A 41 14.22 -1.53 -9.33
N LYS A 42 13.82 -0.98 -10.48
CA LYS A 42 13.03 0.25 -10.60
C LYS A 42 11.53 -0.02 -10.73
N LEU A 43 11.14 -1.23 -11.13
CA LEU A 43 9.75 -1.62 -11.29
C LEU A 43 9.19 -2.15 -9.96
N GLY A 44 8.11 -1.54 -9.49
CA GLY A 44 7.44 -1.89 -8.23
C GLY A 44 7.57 -0.81 -7.17
N ASN A 45 6.83 -0.98 -6.06
CA ASN A 45 7.01 -0.10 -4.92
C ASN A 45 8.32 -0.45 -4.20
N PRO A 46 9.16 0.55 -3.86
CA PRO A 46 10.37 0.28 -3.10
C PRO A 46 10.01 -0.41 -1.77
N PRO A 47 10.75 -1.45 -1.37
CA PRO A 47 10.50 -2.13 -0.11
C PRO A 47 10.63 -1.13 1.04
N LYS A 48 9.63 -1.11 1.93
CA LYS A 48 9.69 -0.28 3.14
C LYS A 48 10.70 -0.89 4.10
N ALA A 49 11.63 -0.08 4.64
CA ALA A 49 12.62 -0.54 5.61
C ALA A 49 11.99 -1.18 6.87
N LYS A 50 10.79 -0.71 7.27
CA LYS A 50 9.99 -1.26 8.37
C LYS A 50 8.55 -1.45 7.91
N PRO A 51 8.20 -2.58 7.27
CA PRO A 51 6.83 -2.83 6.83
C PRO A 51 5.92 -3.07 8.04
N LYS A 52 4.61 -2.81 7.88
CA LYS A 52 3.62 -3.24 8.88
C LYS A 52 3.60 -4.77 8.92
N GLN A 53 3.64 -5.35 10.11
CA GLN A 53 3.52 -6.79 10.27
C GLN A 53 2.04 -7.19 10.32
N ALA A 54 1.64 -8.13 9.48
CA ALA A 54 0.32 -8.73 9.51
C ALA A 54 0.34 -9.89 10.50
N ILE A 55 -0.25 -9.67 11.68
CA ILE A 55 -0.37 -10.68 12.74
C ILE A 55 -1.84 -10.89 13.10
N THR A 56 -2.19 -12.08 13.53
CA THR A 56 -3.52 -12.39 14.05
C THR A 56 -3.57 -12.05 15.54
N VAL A 57 -4.35 -11.02 15.90
CA VAL A 57 -4.56 -10.59 17.29
C VAL A 57 -6.05 -10.57 17.58
N ARG A 58 -6.45 -10.97 18.79
CA ARG A 58 -7.82 -10.82 19.29
C ARG A 58 -7.89 -9.57 20.15
N TYR A 59 -8.88 -8.73 19.88
CA TYR A 59 -9.23 -7.55 20.66
C TYR A 59 -10.62 -7.74 21.25
N ASP A 60 -10.91 -7.07 22.35
CA ASP A 60 -12.28 -6.99 22.86
C ASP A 60 -13.21 -6.33 21.83
N SER A 61 -14.46 -6.79 21.78
CA SER A 61 -15.42 -6.37 20.75
C SER A 61 -15.75 -4.88 20.84
N ASP A 62 -15.89 -4.36 22.05
CA ASP A 62 -16.22 -2.96 22.29
C ASP A 62 -15.14 -1.99 21.79
N ILE A 63 -13.87 -2.37 21.90
CA ILE A 63 -12.74 -1.61 21.34
C ILE A 63 -12.86 -1.53 19.82
N ILE A 64 -13.10 -2.67 19.16
CA ILE A 64 -13.23 -2.73 17.71
C ILE A 64 -14.44 -1.92 17.23
N ASP A 65 -15.56 -2.01 17.92
CA ASP A 65 -16.78 -1.29 17.56
C ASP A 65 -16.60 0.23 17.68
N ARG A 66 -15.94 0.71 18.75
CA ARG A 66 -15.61 2.13 18.92
C ARG A 66 -14.74 2.65 17.78
N PHE A 67 -13.69 1.92 17.40
CA PHE A 67 -12.86 2.34 16.28
C PHE A 67 -13.62 2.27 14.96
N ARG A 68 -14.37 1.20 14.67
CA ARG A 68 -15.18 1.09 13.44
C ARG A 68 -16.17 2.23 13.28
N ALA A 69 -16.79 2.70 14.36
CA ALA A 69 -17.70 3.83 14.36
C ALA A 69 -17.05 5.14 13.87
N THR A 70 -15.72 5.27 13.95
CA THR A 70 -14.99 6.44 13.41
C THR A 70 -14.97 6.48 11.86
N GLY A 71 -15.42 5.41 11.20
CA GLY A 71 -15.54 5.35 9.74
C GLY A 71 -14.24 4.98 9.02
N LYS A 72 -14.10 5.41 7.75
CA LYS A 72 -12.95 5.09 6.89
C LYS A 72 -11.63 5.47 7.60
N GLY A 73 -10.68 4.54 7.59
CA GLY A 73 -9.37 4.72 8.23
C GLY A 73 -9.30 4.35 9.71
N TRP A 74 -10.33 3.70 10.27
CA TRP A 74 -10.34 3.31 11.68
C TRP A 74 -9.15 2.44 12.11
N GLN A 75 -8.66 1.54 11.24
CA GLN A 75 -7.48 0.72 11.54
C GLN A 75 -6.20 1.57 11.63
N THR A 76 -6.08 2.63 10.82
CA THR A 76 -4.97 3.57 10.92
C THR A 76 -5.03 4.34 12.24
N ARG A 77 -6.21 4.85 12.60
CA ARG A 77 -6.43 5.52 13.90
C ARG A 77 -6.09 4.60 15.08
N MET A 78 -6.51 3.33 15.03
CA MET A 78 -6.18 2.34 16.04
C MET A 78 -4.66 2.12 16.15
N ASN A 79 -3.97 1.98 15.02
CA ASN A 79 -2.51 1.86 15.00
C ASN A 79 -1.81 3.10 15.58
N ASP A 80 -2.31 4.30 15.29
CA ASP A 80 -1.71 5.54 15.77
C ASP A 80 -1.91 5.71 17.29
N ALA A 81 -3.09 5.32 17.81
CA ALA A 81 -3.33 5.26 19.25
C ALA A 81 -2.39 4.28 19.97
N LEU A 82 -2.10 3.11 19.36
CA LEU A 82 -1.11 2.17 19.92
C LEU A 82 0.30 2.75 19.93
N ARG A 83 0.67 3.57 18.93
CA ARG A 83 1.98 4.26 18.91
C ARG A 83 2.07 5.31 20.01
N GLU A 84 1.05 6.16 20.11
CA GLU A 84 0.97 7.17 21.16
C GLU A 84 1.03 6.54 22.55
N TYR A 85 0.35 5.41 22.75
CA TYR A 85 0.44 4.66 24.01
C TYR A 85 1.87 4.24 24.32
N LEU A 86 2.62 3.69 23.35
CA LEU A 86 4.02 3.30 23.54
C LEU A 86 4.96 4.49 23.80
N ASP A 87 4.70 5.64 23.18
CA ASP A 87 5.51 6.85 23.37
C ASP A 87 5.26 7.50 24.75
N THR A 88 4.02 7.44 25.24
CA THR A 88 3.60 8.06 26.51
C THR A 88 3.82 7.16 27.72
N HIS A 89 3.77 5.85 27.53
CA HIS A 89 3.92 4.84 28.57
C HIS A 89 5.16 4.01 28.24
N ALA A 90 6.32 4.63 28.44
CA ALA A 90 7.60 3.93 28.37
C ALA A 90 7.58 2.75 29.37
N PHE A 91 7.86 1.55 28.86
CA PHE A 91 8.07 0.35 29.64
C PHE A 91 9.48 0.31 30.24
#